data_AF-A0A3G2QZR6-F1
#
_entry.id   AF-A0A3G2QZR6-F1
#
_cell.length_a   1.000
_cell.length_b   1.000
_cell.length_c   1.000
_cell.angle_alpha   90.00
_cell.angle_beta   90.00
_cell.angle_gamma   90.00
#
_symmetry.space_group_name_H-M   'P 1'
#
loop_
_entity.id
_entity.type
_entity.pdbx_description
1 polymer ?
#
loop_
_entity_poly.entity_id
_entity_poly.type
_entity_poly.pdbx_seq_one_letter_code
_entity_poly.pdbx_strand_id
1 'polypeptide(L)'
;MNKKQRNKKLVLQNKRNRMINRHYTTTIKNLSKLLISNRQEIQSIGEDTEKSILLNRRLILIKKFNSSVDKAVKKGVIHKNTAARKKSKLTRIIINIKNSNI
;
A
#
# COMPACT_ATOMS: atom_id res chain seq x y z
N MET A 1 -1.21 -8.30 -40.53
CA MET A 1 -0.17 -7.56 -39.77
C MET A 1 1.13 -8.36 -39.78
N ASN A 2 2.25 -7.78 -40.22
CA ASN A 2 3.54 -8.48 -40.31
C ASN A 2 4.10 -8.78 -38.90
N LYS A 3 4.88 -9.87 -38.73
CA LYS A 3 5.58 -10.26 -37.49
C LYS A 3 6.31 -9.09 -36.82
N LYS A 4 7.02 -8.26 -37.60
CA LYS A 4 7.72 -7.06 -37.09
C LYS A 4 6.77 -6.06 -36.43
N GLN A 5 5.62 -5.81 -37.06
CA GLN A 5 4.60 -4.89 -36.55
C GLN A 5 3.93 -5.45 -35.28
N ARG A 6 3.63 -6.76 -35.26
CA ARG A 6 3.08 -7.45 -34.06
C ARG A 6 4.01 -7.32 -32.86
N ASN A 7 5.30 -7.59 -33.05
CA ASN A 7 6.29 -7.52 -31.98
C ASN A 7 6.43 -6.09 -31.44
N LYS A 8 6.47 -5.08 -32.32
CA LYS A 8 6.52 -3.66 -31.91
C LYS A 8 5.31 -3.29 -31.05
N LYS A 9 4.10 -3.71 -31.45
CA LYS A 9 2.87 -3.48 -30.68
C LYS A 9 2.93 -4.10 -29.28
N LEU A 10 3.35 -5.37 -29.17
CA LEU A 10 3.46 -6.07 -27.89
C LEU A 10 4.46 -5.38 -26.94
N VAL A 11 5.63 -4.98 -27.46
CA VAL A 11 6.65 -4.27 -26.68
C VAL A 11 6.09 -2.95 -26.12
N LEU A 12 5.39 -2.16 -26.93
CA LEU A 12 4.79 -0.89 -26.50
C LEU A 12 3.70 -1.11 -25.43
N GLN A 13 2.83 -2.10 -25.62
CA GLN A 13 1.80 -2.46 -24.65
C GLN A 13 2.42 -2.89 -23.31
N ASN A 14 3.46 -3.73 -23.35
CA ASN A 14 4.16 -4.18 -22.16
C ASN A 14 4.85 -3.03 -21.42
N LYS A 15 5.49 -2.10 -22.15
CA LYS A 15 6.08 -0.89 -21.54
C LYS A 15 5.01 -0.06 -20.82
N ARG A 16 3.87 0.19 -21.47
CA ARG A 16 2.75 0.93 -20.87
C ARG A 16 2.21 0.23 -19.61
N ASN A 17 1.94 -1.07 -19.70
CA ASN A 17 1.41 -1.86 -18.59
C ASN A 17 2.41 -1.93 -17.43
N ARG A 18 3.71 -2.06 -17.72
CA ARG A 18 4.78 -2.01 -16.69
C ARG A 18 4.77 -0.70 -15.93
N MET A 19 4.63 0.45 -16.60
CA MET A 19 4.59 1.75 -15.92
C MET A 19 3.36 1.87 -14.99
N ILE A 20 2.18 1.44 -15.46
CA ILE A 20 0.95 1.45 -14.66
C ILE A 20 1.08 0.52 -13.44
N ASN A 21 1.55 -0.71 -13.65
CA ASN A 21 1.74 -1.69 -12.59
C ASN A 21 2.77 -1.21 -11.55
N ARG A 22 3.85 -0.56 -12.03
CA ARG A 22 4.84 0.07 -11.17
C ARG A 22 4.19 1.13 -10.29
N HIS A 23 3.40 2.04 -10.84
CA HIS A 23 2.73 3.09 -10.07
C HIS A 23 1.87 2.52 -8.93
N TYR A 24 1.03 1.51 -9.20
CA TYR A 24 0.22 0.87 -8.16
C TYR A 24 1.08 0.21 -7.08
N THR A 25 2.06 -0.59 -7.48
CA THR A 25 2.92 -1.33 -6.53
C THR A 25 3.79 -0.41 -5.69
N THR A 26 4.35 0.67 -6.27
CA THR A 26 5.12 1.68 -5.54
C THR A 26 4.24 2.47 -4.59
N THR A 27 3.04 2.84 -5.00
CA THR A 27 2.09 3.57 -4.15
C THR A 27 1.72 2.75 -2.92
N ILE A 28 1.38 1.47 -3.10
CA ILE A 28 1.09 0.54 -2.00
C ILE A 28 2.31 0.40 -1.08
N LYS A 29 3.52 0.26 -1.62
CA LYS A 29 4.77 0.16 -0.84
C LYS A 29 5.02 1.42 -0.01
N ASN A 30 4.87 2.59 -0.62
CA ASN A 30 5.10 3.88 0.04
C ASN A 30 4.08 4.14 1.14
N LEU A 31 2.80 3.89 0.89
CA LEU A 31 1.75 3.97 1.92
C LEU A 31 2.02 3.01 3.09
N SER A 32 2.50 1.79 2.80
CA SER A 32 2.87 0.83 3.85
C SER A 32 4.01 1.36 4.72
N LYS A 33 5.07 1.90 4.11
CA LYS A 33 6.21 2.49 4.83
C LYS A 33 5.77 3.67 5.69
N LEU A 34 5.00 4.58 5.10
CA LEU A 34 4.49 5.76 5.80
C LEU A 34 3.69 5.37 7.04
N LEU A 35 2.80 4.38 6.95
CA LEU A 35 2.03 3.88 8.10
C LEU A 35 2.91 3.26 9.19
N ILE A 36 4.02 2.63 8.83
CA ILE A 36 4.99 2.08 9.79
C ILE A 36 5.76 3.21 10.48
N SER A 37 6.20 4.24 9.76
CA SER A 37 6.86 5.42 10.34
C SER A 37 5.93 6.20 11.26
N ASN A 38 4.69 6.43 10.83
CA ASN A 38 3.68 7.11 11.65
C ASN A 38 3.37 6.36 12.96
N ARG A 39 3.50 5.02 12.97
CA ARG A 39 3.40 4.23 14.21
C ARG A 39 4.51 4.59 15.19
N GLN A 40 5.75 4.77 14.71
CA GLN A 40 6.89 5.13 15.55
C GLN A 40 6.70 6.54 16.13
N GLU A 41 6.26 7.50 15.31
CA GLU A 41 5.97 8.88 15.72
C GLU A 41 4.88 8.96 16.81
N ILE A 42 3.78 8.22 16.65
CA ILE A 42 2.71 8.17 17.68
C ILE A 42 3.22 7.60 19.01
N GLN A 43 4.20 6.69 18.97
CA GLN A 43 4.76 6.07 20.18
C GLN A 43 5.71 7.02 20.94
N SER A 44 6.33 7.98 20.26
CA SER A 44 7.25 8.95 20.87
C SER A 44 6.56 10.18 21.49
N ILE A 45 5.30 10.43 21.15
CA ILE A 45 4.57 11.63 21.61
C ILE A 45 3.87 11.36 22.94
N GLY A 46 4.17 12.19 23.94
CA GLY A 46 3.58 12.13 25.28
C GLY A 46 2.29 12.96 25.44
N GLU A 47 2.08 13.98 24.62
CA GLU A 47 0.92 14.88 24.72
C GLU A 47 -0.33 14.32 24.02
N ASP A 48 -1.48 14.36 24.71
CA ASP A 48 -2.72 13.74 24.24
C ASP A 48 -3.37 14.45 23.04
N THR A 49 -3.23 15.78 22.94
CA THR A 49 -3.81 16.60 21.86
C THR A 49 -3.14 16.30 20.52
N GLU A 50 -1.81 16.34 20.44
CA GLU A 50 -1.06 16.01 19.23
C GLU A 50 -1.26 14.56 18.79
N LYS A 51 -1.29 13.65 19.77
CA LYS A 51 -1.54 12.22 19.55
C LYS A 51 -2.90 11.97 18.90
N SER A 52 -3.94 12.70 19.30
CA SER A 52 -5.28 12.60 18.69
C SER A 52 -5.28 12.97 17.20
N ILE A 53 -4.55 14.03 16.82
CA ILE A 53 -4.42 14.49 15.43
C ILE A 53 -3.70 13.45 14.58
N LEU A 54 -2.59 12.89 15.09
CA LEU A 54 -1.86 11.82 14.39
C LEU A 54 -2.69 10.55 14.23
N LEU A 55 -3.48 10.17 15.24
CA LEU A 55 -4.39 9.03 15.14
C LEU A 55 -5.42 9.23 14.03
N ASN A 56 -6.01 10.42 13.91
CA ASN A 56 -6.93 10.76 12.82
C ASN A 56 -6.25 10.67 11.44
N ARG A 57 -5.03 11.22 11.30
CA ARG A 57 -4.23 11.12 10.07
C ARG A 57 -3.94 9.66 9.71
N ARG A 58 -3.60 8.83 10.70
CA ARG A 58 -3.37 7.39 10.51
C ARG A 58 -4.62 6.67 10.01
N LEU A 59 -5.81 6.97 10.53
CA LEU A 59 -7.07 6.38 10.05
C LEU A 59 -7.32 6.70 8.57
N ILE A 60 -7.06 7.94 8.15
CA ILE A 60 -7.17 8.37 6.75
C ILE A 60 -6.18 7.59 5.87
N LEU A 61 -4.93 7.45 6.32
CA LEU A 61 -3.90 6.69 5.61
C LEU A 61 -4.25 5.20 5.47
N ILE A 62 -4.82 4.58 6.50
CA ILE A 62 -5.29 3.18 6.45
C ILE A 62 -6.41 3.03 5.42
N LYS A 63 -7.40 3.93 5.41
CA LYS A 63 -8.47 3.93 4.41
C LYS A 63 -7.90 4.07 2.99
N LYS A 64 -6.96 4.98 2.79
CA LYS A 64 -6.26 5.19 1.51
C LYS A 64 -5.49 3.95 1.07
N PHE A 65 -4.74 3.33 1.98
CA PHE A 65 -4.01 2.08 1.72
C PHE A 65 -4.95 0.96 1.28
N ASN A 66 -6.02 0.71 2.02
CA ASN A 66 -7.00 -0.33 1.68
C ASN A 66 -7.64 -0.07 0.32
N SER A 67 -8.06 1.17 0.05
CA SER A 67 -8.60 1.57 -1.25
C SER A 67 -7.60 1.35 -2.40
N SER A 68 -6.32 1.71 -2.21
CA SER A 68 -5.28 1.49 -3.21
C SER A 68 -5.02 0.00 -3.48
N VAL A 69 -5.03 -0.83 -2.43
CA VAL A 69 -4.87 -2.29 -2.55
C VAL A 69 -6.05 -2.89 -3.31
N ASP A 70 -7.28 -2.53 -2.96
CA ASP A 70 -8.47 -3.10 -3.61
C ASP A 70 -8.58 -2.64 -5.07
N LYS A 71 -8.23 -1.38 -5.36
CA LYS A 71 -8.12 -0.89 -6.73
C LYS A 71 -7.06 -1.67 -7.52
N ALA A 72 -5.91 -1.99 -6.92
CA ALA A 72 -4.88 -2.78 -7.59
C ALA A 72 -5.33 -4.22 -7.89
N VAL A 73 -6.15 -4.83 -7.02
CA VAL A 73 -6.80 -6.13 -7.28
C VAL A 73 -7.79 -6.01 -8.43
N LYS A 74 -8.71 -5.03 -8.37
CA LYS A 74 -9.71 -4.79 -9.43
C LYS A 74 -9.07 -4.55 -10.79
N LYS A 75 -7.91 -3.90 -10.83
CA LYS A 75 -7.15 -3.64 -12.06
C LYS A 75 -6.22 -4.80 -12.49
N GLY A 76 -6.23 -5.92 -11.77
CA GLY A 76 -5.43 -7.10 -12.10
C GLY A 76 -3.92 -6.94 -11.88
N VAL A 77 -3.49 -5.91 -11.14
CA VAL A 77 -2.06 -5.64 -10.89
C VAL A 77 -1.50 -6.57 -9.82
N ILE A 78 -2.32 -6.93 -8.82
CA ILE A 78 -1.97 -7.86 -7.74
C ILE A 78 -3.06 -8.92 -7.58
N HIS A 79 -2.65 -10.14 -7.25
CA HIS A 79 -3.58 -11.22 -6.95
C HIS A 79 -4.30 -10.99 -5.60
N LYS A 80 -5.55 -11.44 -5.49
CA LYS A 80 -6.40 -11.33 -4.28
C LYS A 80 -5.71 -11.82 -3.01
N ASN A 81 -5.00 -12.95 -3.07
CA ASN A 81 -4.29 -13.50 -1.91
C ASN A 81 -3.10 -12.61 -1.50
N THR A 82 -2.41 -12.00 -2.46
CA THR A 82 -1.32 -11.07 -2.16
C THR A 82 -1.85 -9.79 -1.51
N ALA A 83 -3.01 -9.30 -1.96
CA ALA A 83 -3.70 -8.18 -1.31
C ALA A 83 -4.11 -8.51 0.12
N ALA A 84 -4.75 -9.67 0.36
CA ALA A 84 -5.13 -10.13 1.69
C ALA A 84 -3.92 -10.22 2.64
N ARG A 85 -2.81 -10.84 2.18
CA ARG A 85 -1.56 -10.93 2.95
C ARG A 85 -0.99 -9.55 3.32
N LYS A 86 -1.01 -8.59 2.38
CA LYS A 86 -0.53 -7.23 2.63
C LYS A 86 -1.38 -6.50 3.67
N LYS A 87 -2.71 -6.61 3.58
CA LYS A 87 -3.64 -6.05 4.56
C LYS A 87 -3.41 -6.65 5.95
N SER A 88 -3.40 -7.98 6.05
CA SER A 88 -3.17 -8.70 7.30
C SER A 88 -1.83 -8.34 7.96
N LYS A 89 -0.75 -8.30 7.18
CA LYS A 89 0.58 -7.91 7.69
C LYS A 89 0.58 -6.49 8.27
N LEU A 90 -0.01 -5.54 7.56
CA LEU A 90 -0.03 -4.15 8.01
C LEU A 90 -0.88 -3.98 9.27
N THR A 91 -2.06 -4.61 9.31
CA THR A 91 -2.91 -4.66 10.50
C THR A 91 -2.16 -5.24 11.70
N ARG A 92 -1.42 -6.35 11.53
CA ARG A 92 -0.63 -6.94 12.61
C ARG A 92 0.43 -5.98 13.14
N ILE A 93 1.18 -5.30 12.28
CA ILE A 93 2.21 -4.33 12.69
C ILE A 93 1.60 -3.14 13.45
N ILE A 94 0.40 -2.73 13.04
CA ILE A 94 -0.40 -1.64 13.62
C ILE A 94 -1.00 -2.03 14.99
N ILE A 95 -1.49 -3.27 15.13
CA ILE A 95 -2.22 -3.78 16.31
C ILE A 95 -1.30 -4.36 17.39
N ASN A 96 -0.16 -4.98 17.05
CA ASN A 96 0.73 -5.68 17.99
C ASN A 96 1.31 -4.82 19.14
N ILE A 97 0.89 -3.57 19.31
CA ILE A 97 1.16 -2.74 20.48
C ILE A 97 0.50 -3.30 21.74
N LYS A 98 -0.61 -4.05 21.66
CA LYS A 98 -1.29 -4.57 22.86
C LYS A 98 -0.58 -5.73 23.57
N ASN A 99 0.33 -6.46 22.89
CA ASN A 99 0.88 -7.73 23.39
C ASN A 99 2.41 -7.72 23.59
N SER A 100 3.05 -6.55 23.63
CA SER A 100 4.50 -6.44 23.84
C SER A 100 4.89 -5.95 25.24
N ASN A 101 3.95 -5.95 26.19
CA ASN A 101 4.16 -5.64 27.61
C ASN A 101 3.55 -6.74 28.51
N ILE A 102 3.84 -8.01 28.21
CA ILE A 102 3.69 -9.15 29.14
C ILE A 102 4.95 -9.99 28.99
#